data_AF-S9TEM3-F1
#
_entry.id   AF-S9TEM3-F1
#
_cell.length_a   1.000
_cell.length_b   1.000
_cell.length_c   1.000
_cell.angle_alpha   90.00
_cell.angle_beta   90.00
_cell.angle_gamma   90.00
#
_symmetry.space_group_name_H-M   'P 1'
#
loop_
_entity.id
_entity.type
_entity.pdbx_description
1 polymer ?
#
loop_
_entity_poly.entity_id
_entity_poly.type
_entity_poly.pdbx_seq_one_letter_code
_entity_poly.pdbx_strand_id
1 'polypeptide(L)'
;MAVACHIGSQLTEIGPFREAFLRLRDLVRDLRADGTDIRRLDLGGGLGVPYEDETPPSPAAYAEAIAQTLGDLGCRFIVEPGRLLVGNAGLLVSSVVRVKSGATRTFVIVDAAMNDLIRPALYDAYHAIRPVVEPAADAATAPVDIVGPVCETGDTFARQRALPPVEAGDLLVFGTAGAYGAAMASTYNSRPLVPEVMVKGDRYALVRARPSYEEMIAQDRLPDWQNG
;
A
#
# COMPACT_ATOMS: atom_id res chain seq x y z
N MET A 1 -24.44 12.70 -20.14
CA MET A 1 -24.55 12.11 -18.78
C MET A 1 -23.52 10.99 -18.62
N ALA A 2 -23.29 10.45 -17.41
CA ALA A 2 -22.27 9.43 -17.13
C ALA A 2 -22.79 8.35 -16.18
N VAL A 3 -22.27 7.14 -16.29
CA VAL A 3 -22.46 6.05 -15.33
C VAL A 3 -21.10 5.63 -14.78
N ALA A 4 -21.03 5.33 -13.49
CA ALA A 4 -19.81 4.92 -12.82
C ALA A 4 -19.97 3.53 -12.19
N CYS A 5 -18.89 2.75 -12.17
CA CYS A 5 -18.81 1.47 -11.49
C CYS A 5 -17.42 1.31 -10.86
N HIS A 6 -17.37 0.89 -9.60
CA HIS A 6 -16.15 0.47 -8.93
C HIS A 6 -16.44 -0.84 -8.18
N ILE A 7 -15.74 -1.91 -8.54
CA ILE A 7 -16.08 -3.27 -8.10
C ILE A 7 -15.20 -3.82 -6.97
N GLY A 8 -14.19 -3.06 -6.53
CA GLY A 8 -13.31 -3.46 -5.44
C GLY A 8 -11.86 -3.05 -5.65
N SER A 9 -10.99 -3.57 -4.80
CA SER A 9 -9.54 -3.32 -4.82
C SER A 9 -8.76 -4.63 -4.80
N GLN A 10 -7.52 -4.60 -5.30
CA GLN A 10 -6.61 -5.74 -5.31
C GLN A 10 -7.19 -6.95 -6.07
N LEU A 11 -7.90 -6.69 -7.18
CA LEU A 11 -8.39 -7.76 -8.06
C LEU A 11 -7.24 -8.30 -8.92
N THR A 12 -6.92 -9.57 -8.71
CA THR A 12 -5.82 -10.29 -9.38
C THR A 12 -6.31 -11.16 -10.54
N GLU A 13 -7.59 -11.05 -10.92
CA GLU A 13 -8.19 -11.75 -12.04
C GLU A 13 -8.96 -10.80 -12.93
N ILE A 14 -8.99 -11.07 -14.24
CA ILE A 14 -9.69 -10.23 -15.21
C ILE A 14 -11.20 -10.54 -15.29
N GLY A 15 -11.62 -11.73 -14.86
CA GLY A 15 -13.00 -12.20 -14.93
C GLY A 15 -14.01 -11.24 -14.30
N PRO A 16 -13.82 -10.82 -13.02
CA PRO A 16 -14.74 -9.89 -12.34
C PRO A 16 -14.93 -8.56 -13.08
N PHE A 17 -13.87 -8.02 -13.70
CA PHE A 17 -13.99 -6.80 -14.51
C PHE A 17 -14.85 -7.02 -15.75
N ARG A 18 -14.65 -8.13 -16.47
CA ARG A 18 -15.44 -8.46 -17.66
C ARG A 18 -16.92 -8.60 -17.32
N GLU A 19 -17.25 -9.30 -16.23
CA GLU A 19 -18.63 -9.45 -15.77
C GLU A 19 -19.28 -8.11 -15.42
N ALA A 20 -18.55 -7.25 -14.71
CA ALA A 20 -19.02 -5.92 -14.36
C ALA A 20 -19.25 -5.05 -15.60
N PHE A 21 -18.35 -5.08 -16.57
CA PHE A 21 -18.48 -4.31 -17.81
C PHE A 21 -19.64 -4.79 -18.67
N LEU A 22 -19.93 -6.10 -18.72
CA LEU A 22 -21.12 -6.61 -19.40
C LEU A 22 -22.41 -6.10 -18.75
N ARG A 23 -22.49 -6.08 -17.42
CA ARG A 23 -23.66 -5.50 -16.71
C ARG A 23 -23.79 -4.00 -16.94
N LEU A 24 -22.65 -3.29 -16.93
CA LEU A 24 -22.61 -1.85 -17.22
C LEU A 24 -23.07 -1.56 -18.66
N ARG A 25 -22.69 -2.40 -19.62
CA ARG A 25 -23.13 -2.30 -21.01
C ARG A 25 -24.65 -2.36 -21.11
N ASP A 26 -25.25 -3.36 -20.46
CA ASP A 26 -26.68 -3.59 -20.53
C ASP A 26 -27.44 -2.40 -19.90
N LEU A 27 -26.99 -1.91 -18.75
CA LEU A 27 -27.52 -0.69 -18.13
C LEU A 27 -27.43 0.54 -19.06
N VAL A 28 -26.31 0.73 -19.75
CA VAL A 28 -26.15 1.86 -20.69
C VAL A 28 -27.11 1.76 -21.87
N ARG A 29 -27.38 0.55 -22.36
CA ARG A 29 -28.34 0.33 -23.45
C ARG A 29 -29.76 0.62 -23.01
N ASP A 30 -30.14 0.17 -21.81
CA ASP A 30 -31.47 0.44 -21.24
C ASP A 30 -31.69 1.94 -21.05
N LEU A 31 -30.73 2.65 -20.43
CA LEU A 31 -30.82 4.10 -20.22
C LEU A 31 -30.90 4.88 -21.54
N ARG A 32 -30.17 4.44 -22.58
CA ARG A 32 -30.25 5.05 -23.91
C ARG A 32 -31.59 4.78 -24.59
N ALA A 33 -32.17 3.59 -24.42
CA ALA A 33 -33.51 3.27 -24.91
C ALA A 33 -34.57 4.17 -24.25
N ASP A 34 -34.37 4.54 -22.98
CA ASP A 34 -35.21 5.49 -22.25
C ASP A 34 -34.93 6.97 -22.58
N GLY A 35 -34.11 7.24 -23.60
CA GLY A 35 -33.82 8.60 -24.09
C GLY A 35 -32.66 9.31 -23.38
N THR A 36 -31.93 8.63 -22.49
CA THR A 36 -30.79 9.21 -21.79
C THR A 36 -29.50 9.14 -22.62
N ASP A 37 -28.91 10.29 -22.92
CA ASP A 37 -27.65 10.38 -23.66
C ASP A 37 -26.42 10.15 -22.76
N ILE A 38 -26.11 8.88 -22.54
CA ILE A 38 -24.89 8.43 -21.86
C ILE A 38 -23.72 8.46 -22.84
N ARG A 39 -22.70 9.28 -22.55
CA ARG A 39 -21.49 9.44 -23.39
C ARG A 39 -20.18 9.11 -22.66
N ARG A 40 -20.24 8.87 -21.36
CA ARG A 40 -19.07 8.64 -20.50
C ARG A 40 -19.33 7.46 -19.58
N LEU A 41 -18.34 6.58 -19.45
CA LEU A 41 -18.34 5.50 -18.49
C LEU A 41 -17.10 5.61 -17.61
N ASP A 42 -17.33 5.69 -16.31
CA ASP A 42 -16.29 5.58 -15.31
C ASP A 42 -16.21 4.13 -14.84
N LEU A 43 -15.07 3.50 -15.12
CA LEU A 43 -14.84 2.08 -14.88
C LEU A 43 -14.10 1.84 -13.55
N GLY A 44 -13.86 2.92 -12.81
CA GLY A 44 -13.20 2.89 -11.51
C GLY A 44 -11.77 2.37 -11.57
N GLY A 45 -11.24 2.03 -10.41
CA GLY A 45 -9.96 1.36 -10.25
C GLY A 45 -10.09 -0.13 -9.93
N GLY A 46 -9.10 -0.64 -9.20
CA GLY A 46 -9.20 -1.94 -8.54
C GLY A 46 -8.22 -3.00 -9.03
N LEU A 47 -7.57 -2.77 -10.18
CA LEU A 47 -6.55 -3.70 -10.72
C LEU A 47 -5.41 -3.86 -9.69
N GLY A 48 -5.13 -5.12 -9.34
CA GLY A 48 -4.16 -5.47 -8.31
C GLY A 48 -2.71 -5.28 -8.74
N VAL A 49 -1.82 -5.38 -7.76
CA VAL A 49 -0.36 -5.48 -7.93
C VAL A 49 0.16 -6.70 -7.18
N PRO A 50 1.28 -7.32 -7.60
CA PRO A 50 1.85 -8.44 -6.86
C PRO A 50 2.34 -7.98 -5.48
N TYR A 51 1.99 -8.72 -4.44
CA TYR A 51 2.55 -8.55 -3.08
C TYR A 51 3.46 -9.71 -2.71
N GLU A 52 3.10 -10.92 -3.15
CA GLU A 52 3.85 -12.16 -3.02
C GLU A 52 3.98 -12.79 -4.42
N ASP A 53 3.38 -13.96 -4.64
CA ASP A 53 3.50 -14.74 -5.87
C ASP A 53 2.31 -14.52 -6.83
N GLU A 54 1.43 -13.57 -6.55
CA GLU A 54 0.30 -13.29 -7.43
C GLU A 54 0.76 -12.75 -8.78
N THR A 55 0.01 -13.07 -9.84
CA THR A 55 0.26 -12.53 -11.18
C THR A 55 -0.97 -11.74 -11.67
N PRO A 56 -1.20 -10.51 -11.19
CA PRO A 56 -2.37 -9.73 -11.59
C PRO A 56 -2.39 -9.44 -13.10
N PRO A 57 -3.57 -9.18 -13.69
CA PRO A 57 -3.68 -8.84 -15.10
C PRO A 57 -2.91 -7.55 -15.41
N SER A 58 -2.31 -7.51 -16.60
CA SER A 58 -1.62 -6.30 -17.05
C SER A 58 -2.62 -5.18 -17.39
N PRO A 59 -2.18 -3.90 -17.39
CA PRO A 59 -3.00 -2.80 -17.89
C PRO A 59 -3.49 -3.02 -19.33
N ALA A 60 -2.71 -3.73 -20.16
CA ALA A 60 -3.09 -4.09 -21.53
C ALA A 60 -4.24 -5.11 -21.55
N ALA A 61 -4.17 -6.15 -20.71
CA ALA A 61 -5.26 -7.13 -20.59
C ALA A 61 -6.56 -6.48 -20.05
N TYR A 62 -6.42 -5.52 -19.14
CA TYR A 62 -7.54 -4.70 -18.65
C TYR A 62 -8.15 -3.84 -19.77
N ALA A 63 -7.32 -3.14 -20.55
CA ALA A 63 -7.79 -2.35 -21.69
C ALA A 63 -8.47 -3.21 -22.76
N GLU A 64 -7.95 -4.42 -23.02
CA GLU A 64 -8.56 -5.37 -23.95
C GLU A 64 -9.94 -5.85 -23.44
N ALA A 65 -10.08 -6.12 -22.14
CA ALA A 65 -11.39 -6.44 -21.56
C ALA A 65 -12.40 -5.30 -21.76
N ILE A 66 -11.98 -4.03 -21.60
CA ILE A 66 -12.83 -2.87 -21.88
C ILE A 66 -13.22 -2.83 -23.36
N ALA A 67 -12.26 -2.97 -24.28
CA ALA A 67 -12.52 -2.90 -25.72
C ALA A 67 -13.51 -3.99 -26.17
N GLN A 68 -13.36 -5.21 -25.67
CA GLN A 68 -14.21 -6.35 -26.03
C GLN A 68 -15.63 -6.25 -25.45
N THR A 69 -15.83 -5.55 -24.33
CA THR A 69 -17.12 -5.51 -23.62
C THR A 69 -17.89 -4.21 -23.84
N LEU A 70 -17.20 -3.07 -23.96
CA LEU A 70 -17.80 -1.74 -23.99
C LEU A 70 -17.44 -0.93 -25.24
N GLY A 71 -16.51 -1.42 -26.07
CA GLY A 71 -15.93 -0.67 -27.19
C GLY A 71 -16.94 -0.25 -28.27
N ASP A 72 -18.05 -0.97 -28.41
CA ASP A 72 -19.13 -0.67 -29.36
C ASP A 72 -20.03 0.49 -28.91
N LEU A 73 -19.97 0.90 -27.64
CA LEU A 73 -20.89 1.90 -27.09
C LEU A 73 -20.60 3.34 -27.52
N GLY A 74 -19.43 3.61 -28.13
CA GLY A 74 -19.02 4.97 -28.50
C GLY A 74 -18.89 5.92 -27.30
N CYS A 75 -18.66 5.37 -26.11
CA CYS A 75 -18.46 6.15 -24.88
C CYS A 75 -17.00 6.53 -24.69
N ARG A 76 -16.76 7.66 -24.04
CA ARG A 76 -15.46 7.98 -23.46
C ARG A 76 -15.29 7.21 -22.15
N PHE A 77 -14.18 6.47 -22.01
CA PHE A 77 -13.85 5.74 -20.79
C PHE A 77 -13.00 6.58 -19.83
N ILE A 78 -13.28 6.44 -18.54
CA ILE A 78 -12.49 6.95 -17.42
C ILE A 78 -12.10 5.74 -16.57
N VAL A 79 -10.85 5.72 -16.09
CA VAL A 79 -10.32 4.69 -15.20
C VAL A 79 -9.64 5.39 -14.02
N GLU A 80 -9.71 4.79 -12.84
CA GLU A 80 -9.24 5.39 -11.58
C GLU A 80 -8.15 4.53 -10.90
N PRO A 81 -7.00 4.26 -11.55
CA PRO A 81 -5.98 3.42 -10.97
C PRO A 81 -5.27 4.13 -9.81
N GLY A 82 -5.42 3.60 -8.60
CA GLY A 82 -4.63 4.01 -7.43
C GLY A 82 -3.42 3.10 -7.24
N ARG A 83 -3.67 1.92 -6.63
CA ARG A 83 -2.64 0.92 -6.29
C ARG A 83 -1.73 0.56 -7.45
N LEU A 84 -2.30 0.40 -8.64
CA LEU A 84 -1.57 0.04 -9.85
C LEU A 84 -0.46 1.05 -10.20
N LEU A 85 -0.71 2.34 -9.98
CA LEU A 85 0.25 3.40 -10.34
C LEU A 85 1.40 3.50 -9.33
N VAL A 86 1.10 3.40 -8.03
CA VAL A 86 2.04 3.79 -6.98
C VAL A 86 2.41 2.68 -6.01
N GLY A 87 1.70 1.55 -6.00
CA GLY A 87 1.91 0.45 -5.05
C GLY A 87 3.35 -0.03 -4.99
N ASN A 88 3.87 -0.49 -6.13
CA ASN A 88 5.25 -0.99 -6.27
C ASN A 88 6.31 0.13 -6.38
N ALA A 89 5.88 1.39 -6.53
CA ALA A 89 6.81 2.52 -6.65
C ALA A 89 7.35 2.98 -5.28
N GLY A 90 6.69 2.61 -4.18
CA GLY A 90 7.10 2.98 -2.83
C GLY A 90 7.67 1.81 -2.04
N LEU A 91 8.71 2.12 -1.28
CA LEU A 91 9.37 1.24 -0.32
C LEU A 91 9.33 1.92 1.05
N LEU A 92 9.12 1.16 2.12
CA LEU A 92 9.39 1.63 3.48
C LEU A 92 10.74 1.06 3.90
N VAL A 93 11.66 1.93 4.33
CA VAL A 93 12.98 1.55 4.84
C VAL A 93 12.98 1.76 6.35
N SER A 94 13.52 0.80 7.09
CA SER A 94 13.54 0.82 8.56
C SER A 94 14.83 0.20 9.09
N SER A 95 15.37 0.76 10.17
CA SER A 95 16.54 0.22 10.86
C SER A 95 16.12 -0.85 11.86
N VAL A 96 16.89 -1.93 11.95
CA VAL A 96 16.79 -2.90 13.05
C VAL A 96 17.28 -2.22 14.32
N VAL A 97 16.42 -2.13 15.34
CA VAL A 97 16.75 -1.60 16.66
C VAL A 97 17.42 -2.68 17.50
N ARG A 98 16.87 -3.90 17.48
CA ARG A 98 17.42 -5.05 18.20
C ARG A 98 16.84 -6.36 17.68
N VAL A 99 17.64 -7.42 17.81
CA VAL A 99 17.17 -8.80 17.65
C VAL A 99 17.04 -9.44 19.03
N LYS A 100 15.88 -10.01 19.33
CA LYS A 100 15.58 -10.69 20.59
C LYS A 100 15.30 -12.17 20.31
N SER A 101 16.28 -13.01 20.57
CA SER A 101 16.15 -14.47 20.50
C SER A 101 15.48 -15.00 21.77
N GLY A 102 14.26 -15.49 21.66
CA GLY A 102 13.57 -16.25 22.69
C GLY A 102 13.75 -17.75 22.50
N ALA A 103 13.19 -18.55 23.43
CA ALA A 103 13.30 -20.00 23.37
C ALA A 103 12.61 -20.63 22.14
N THR A 104 11.54 -20.01 21.63
CA THR A 104 10.73 -20.52 20.51
C THR A 104 10.56 -19.53 19.36
N ARG A 105 10.88 -18.26 19.57
CA ARG A 105 10.65 -17.17 18.62
C ARG A 105 11.81 -16.19 18.66
N THR A 106 12.24 -15.76 17.48
CA THR A 106 13.18 -14.65 17.32
C THR A 106 12.40 -13.44 16.83
N PHE A 107 12.52 -12.32 17.56
CA PHE A 107 11.90 -11.06 17.20
C PHE A 107 12.94 -10.10 16.64
N VAL A 108 12.73 -9.60 15.43
CA VAL A 108 13.49 -8.50 14.84
C VAL A 108 12.67 -7.24 15.05
N ILE A 109 13.11 -6.40 16.00
CA ILE A 109 12.43 -5.16 16.35
C ILE A 109 13.03 -4.06 15.48
N VAL A 110 12.21 -3.42 14.67
CA VAL A 110 12.61 -2.34 13.76
C VAL A 110 12.11 -0.98 14.25
N ASP A 111 12.59 0.11 13.66
CA ASP A 111 12.24 1.47 14.07
C ASP A 111 10.98 2.04 13.40
N ALA A 112 10.46 1.37 12.36
CA ALA A 112 9.12 1.60 11.80
C ALA A 112 8.07 0.84 12.63
N ALA A 113 6.83 1.31 12.60
CA ALA A 113 5.70 0.65 13.27
C ALA A 113 4.43 0.66 12.43
N MET A 114 3.35 0.08 12.98
CA MET A 114 2.01 0.11 12.40
C MET A 114 1.49 1.54 12.16
N ASN A 115 2.01 2.55 12.88
CA ASN A 115 1.67 3.95 12.62
C ASN A 115 2.29 4.46 11.31
N ASP A 116 3.34 3.82 10.79
CA ASP A 116 4.03 4.17 9.54
C ASP A 116 3.49 3.36 8.35
N LEU A 117 3.23 2.07 8.58
CA LEU A 117 2.60 1.15 7.61
C LEU A 117 1.60 0.23 8.32
N ILE A 118 0.34 0.66 8.35
CA ILE A 118 -0.72 -0.03 9.11
C ILE A 118 -1.25 -1.29 8.44
N ARG A 119 -0.95 -1.50 7.15
CA ARG A 119 -1.60 -2.54 6.34
C ARG A 119 -1.45 -3.96 6.89
N PRO A 120 -0.28 -4.42 7.37
CA PRO A 120 -0.17 -5.74 7.98
C PRO A 120 -1.03 -5.88 9.23
N ALA A 121 -1.04 -4.86 10.10
CA ALA A 121 -1.84 -4.89 11.32
C ALA A 121 -3.36 -4.82 11.06
N LEU A 122 -3.77 -4.08 10.02
CA LEU A 122 -5.19 -3.82 9.74
C LEU A 122 -5.83 -4.87 8.82
N TYR A 123 -5.06 -5.45 7.90
CA TYR A 123 -5.58 -6.33 6.84
C TYR A 123 -4.90 -7.70 6.77
N ASP A 124 -3.98 -8.01 7.70
CA ASP A 124 -3.05 -9.14 7.58
C ASP A 124 -2.30 -9.12 6.23
N ALA A 125 -2.09 -7.93 5.66
CA ALA A 125 -1.54 -7.78 4.33
C ALA A 125 -0.05 -8.15 4.29
N TYR A 126 0.30 -9.02 3.35
CA TYR A 126 1.68 -9.35 3.07
C TYR A 126 2.43 -8.15 2.47
N HIS A 127 3.66 -7.93 2.93
CA HIS A 127 4.68 -7.15 2.24
C HIS A 127 5.98 -7.95 2.25
N ALA A 128 6.68 -7.97 1.12
CA ALA A 128 8.04 -8.53 1.06
C ALA A 128 8.94 -7.70 1.98
N ILE A 129 9.73 -8.37 2.84
CA ILE A 129 10.67 -7.71 3.74
C ILE A 129 12.03 -8.32 3.49
N ARG A 130 13.03 -7.49 3.16
CA ARG A 130 14.38 -7.92 2.77
C ARG A 130 15.42 -6.99 3.37
N PRO A 131 16.64 -7.45 3.66
CA PRO A 131 17.76 -6.55 3.95
C PRO A 131 18.06 -5.63 2.77
N VAL A 132 18.49 -4.39 3.05
CA VAL A 132 18.95 -3.44 2.02
C VAL A 132 20.31 -3.86 1.47
N VAL A 133 21.21 -4.34 2.33
CA VAL A 133 22.48 -4.94 1.91
C VAL A 133 22.20 -6.39 1.56
N GLU A 134 22.47 -6.76 0.31
CA GLU A 134 22.23 -8.12 -0.16
C GLU A 134 23.09 -9.12 0.65
N PRO A 135 22.48 -10.17 1.23
CA PRO A 135 23.24 -11.19 1.95
C PRO A 135 24.08 -12.02 0.96
N ALA A 136 25.01 -12.81 1.49
CA ALA A 136 25.69 -13.83 0.67
C ALA A 136 24.65 -14.77 0.03
N ALA A 137 24.92 -15.25 -1.19
CA ALA A 137 23.99 -16.08 -1.95
C ALA A 137 23.62 -17.41 -1.24
N ASP A 138 24.49 -17.90 -0.37
CA ASP A 138 24.32 -19.09 0.45
C ASP A 138 23.93 -18.80 1.91
N ALA A 139 23.59 -17.54 2.22
CA ALA A 139 23.18 -17.16 3.56
C ALA A 139 21.92 -17.94 3.98
N ALA A 140 22.06 -18.74 5.04
CA ALA A 140 20.94 -19.44 5.63
C ALA A 140 19.89 -18.44 6.15
N THR A 141 18.62 -18.73 5.96
CA THR A 141 17.52 -17.96 6.52
C THR A 141 16.92 -18.67 7.73
N ALA A 142 16.36 -17.90 8.66
CA ALA A 142 15.64 -18.43 9.82
C ALA A 142 14.26 -17.74 9.94
N PRO A 143 13.25 -18.44 10.47
CA PRO A 143 11.94 -17.83 10.69
C PRO A 143 12.01 -16.82 11.84
N VAL A 144 11.62 -15.57 11.56
CA VAL A 144 11.58 -14.47 12.55
C VAL A 144 10.25 -13.75 12.52
N ASP A 145 9.88 -13.16 13.65
CA ASP A 145 8.75 -12.22 13.73
C ASP A 145 9.31 -10.79 13.63
N ILE A 146 8.82 -10.01 12.67
CA ILE A 146 9.28 -8.63 12.42
C ILE A 146 8.22 -7.69 13.00
N VAL A 147 8.60 -6.90 13.98
CA VAL A 147 7.70 -6.08 14.81
C VAL A 147 8.23 -4.66 14.95
N GLY A 148 7.33 -3.70 15.16
CA GLY A 148 7.70 -2.33 15.50
C GLY A 148 7.84 -2.11 17.01
N PRO A 149 8.07 -0.86 17.44
CA PRO A 149 8.24 -0.48 18.84
C PRO A 149 6.95 0.03 19.51
N VAL A 150 5.81 0.04 18.82
CA VAL A 150 4.54 0.52 19.38
C VAL A 150 4.02 -0.47 20.41
N CYS A 151 3.40 0.04 21.47
CA CYS A 151 2.90 -0.74 22.60
C CYS A 151 1.62 -1.53 22.27
N GLU A 152 1.59 -2.22 21.12
CA GLU A 152 0.50 -3.10 20.76
C GLU A 152 0.93 -4.44 20.20
N THR A 153 0.19 -5.49 20.58
CA THR A 153 0.42 -6.85 20.04
C THR A 153 0.21 -6.87 18.52
N GLY A 154 -0.67 -5.99 18.02
CA GLY A 154 -0.92 -5.80 16.60
C GLY A 154 0.21 -5.10 15.84
N ASP A 155 1.23 -4.56 16.49
CA ASP A 155 2.40 -3.93 15.84
C ASP A 155 3.38 -4.97 15.28
N THR A 156 2.84 -5.88 14.49
CA THR A 156 3.55 -6.98 13.83
C THR A 156 3.43 -6.81 12.33
N PHE A 157 4.56 -6.69 11.64
CA PHE A 157 4.59 -6.62 10.19
C PHE A 157 4.58 -7.99 9.52
N ALA A 158 5.27 -8.96 10.14
CA ALA A 158 5.32 -10.32 9.63
C ALA A 158 5.56 -11.31 10.76
N ARG A 159 4.97 -12.50 10.66
CA ARG A 159 5.19 -13.63 11.56
C ARG A 159 5.92 -14.73 10.80
N GLN A 160 6.92 -15.33 11.41
CA GLN A 160 7.69 -16.47 10.88
C GLN A 160 8.22 -16.23 9.46
N ARG A 161 8.64 -15.00 9.18
CA ARG A 161 9.27 -14.64 7.91
C ARG A 161 10.66 -15.26 7.86
N ALA A 162 10.95 -16.01 6.80
CA ALA A 162 12.32 -16.41 6.50
C ALA A 162 13.16 -15.16 6.23
N LEU A 163 14.15 -14.90 7.08
CA LEU A 163 15.06 -13.75 6.96
C LEU A 163 16.50 -14.24 7.21
N PRO A 164 17.50 -13.79 6.43
CA PRO A 164 18.89 -13.99 6.79
C PRO A 164 19.21 -13.33 8.14
N PRO A 165 20.32 -13.67 8.80
CA PRO A 165 20.77 -12.99 10.01
C PRO A 165 20.88 -11.48 9.77
N VAL A 166 20.35 -10.72 10.72
CA VAL A 166 20.46 -9.26 10.77
C VAL A 166 20.85 -8.84 12.18
N GLU A 167 21.50 -7.70 12.30
CA GLU A 167 21.96 -7.13 13.55
C GLU A 167 21.40 -5.72 13.78
N ALA A 168 21.57 -5.19 14.99
CA ALA A 168 21.16 -3.82 15.27
C ALA A 168 21.91 -2.83 14.36
N GLY A 169 21.18 -1.92 13.73
CA GLY A 169 21.70 -0.97 12.75
C GLY A 169 21.56 -1.41 11.29
N ASP A 170 21.27 -2.69 11.01
CA ASP A 170 20.97 -3.13 9.65
C ASP A 170 19.67 -2.50 9.14
N LEU A 171 19.60 -2.24 7.84
CA LEU A 171 18.41 -1.69 7.20
C LEU A 171 17.59 -2.81 6.55
N LEU A 172 16.28 -2.79 6.81
CA LEU A 172 15.29 -3.59 6.12
C LEU A 172 14.44 -2.72 5.20
N VAL A 173 14.05 -3.29 4.07
CA VAL A 173 13.12 -2.69 3.12
C VAL A 173 11.83 -3.51 3.04
N PHE A 174 10.71 -2.81 3.09
CA PHE A 174 9.36 -3.32 2.93
C PHE A 174 8.90 -2.96 1.53
N GLY A 175 8.68 -3.98 0.69
CA GLY A 175 8.21 -3.84 -0.69
C GLY A 175 6.76 -3.36 -0.78
N THR A 176 6.37 -2.86 -1.95
CA THR A 176 4.97 -2.54 -2.30
C THR A 176 4.25 -1.63 -1.28
N ALA A 177 4.98 -0.65 -0.75
CA ALA A 177 4.51 0.25 0.31
C ALA A 177 4.01 1.61 -0.20
N GLY A 178 4.01 1.85 -1.52
CA GLY A 178 3.68 3.18 -2.07
C GLY A 178 2.19 3.50 -2.16
N ALA A 179 1.31 2.50 -2.09
CA ALA A 179 -0.15 2.69 -2.04
C ALA A 179 -0.69 2.30 -0.68
N TYR A 180 -1.51 3.17 -0.08
CA TYR A 180 -2.12 2.94 1.24
C TYR A 180 -1.10 2.65 2.36
N GLY A 181 0.14 3.13 2.18
CA GLY A 181 1.19 3.17 3.22
C GLY A 181 1.15 4.52 3.92
N ALA A 182 2.00 5.45 3.48
CA ALA A 182 2.11 6.80 4.06
C ALA A 182 0.79 7.60 4.09
N ALA A 183 -0.17 7.30 3.20
CA ALA A 183 -1.50 7.90 3.19
C ALA A 183 -2.39 7.47 4.39
N MET A 184 -2.04 6.37 5.06
CA MET A 184 -2.71 5.85 6.26
C MET A 184 -1.82 5.97 7.51
N ALA A 185 -0.70 6.70 7.41
CA ALA A 185 0.20 6.90 8.54
C ALA A 185 -0.44 7.79 9.60
N SER A 186 -0.05 7.59 10.86
CA SER A 186 -0.54 8.36 12.01
C SER A 186 0.58 8.70 12.97
N THR A 187 0.30 9.57 13.93
CA THR A 187 1.20 9.95 15.03
C THR A 187 0.96 9.11 16.29
N TYR A 188 0.40 7.89 16.15
CA TYR A 188 0.14 7.01 17.28
C TYR A 188 1.43 6.74 18.09
N ASN A 189 1.29 6.69 19.42
CA ASN A 189 2.40 6.67 20.39
C ASN A 189 3.30 7.93 20.30
N SER A 190 2.72 9.06 19.87
CA SER A 190 3.42 10.34 19.70
C SER A 190 4.67 10.24 18.82
N ARG A 191 4.67 9.31 17.85
CA ARG A 191 5.75 9.14 16.89
C ARG A 191 5.56 10.15 15.75
N PRO A 192 6.58 10.93 15.37
CA PRO A 192 6.49 11.81 14.20
C PRO A 192 6.15 11.03 12.94
N LEU A 193 5.30 11.62 12.10
CA LEU A 193 4.96 11.04 10.80
C LEU A 193 6.23 10.68 10.01
N VAL A 194 6.22 9.50 9.39
CA VAL A 194 7.31 9.03 8.53
C VAL A 194 7.61 10.04 7.41
N PRO A 195 8.88 10.44 7.18
CA PRO A 195 9.24 11.30 6.06
C PRO A 195 9.12 10.55 4.73
N GLU A 196 8.99 11.29 3.63
CA GLU A 196 8.92 10.72 2.28
C GLU A 196 10.03 11.29 1.41
N VAL A 197 10.73 10.39 0.70
CA VAL A 197 11.83 10.73 -0.21
C VAL A 197 11.47 10.26 -1.62
N MET A 198 11.68 11.11 -2.61
CA MET A 198 11.53 10.77 -4.02
C MET A 198 12.90 10.63 -4.67
N VAL A 199 13.12 9.51 -5.36
CA VAL A 199 14.37 9.21 -6.08
C VAL A 199 14.14 9.35 -7.59
N LYS A 200 15.09 9.99 -8.28
CA LYS A 200 15.11 10.11 -9.75
C LYS A 200 16.54 9.95 -10.26
N GLY A 201 16.85 8.76 -10.76
CA GLY A 201 18.21 8.41 -11.19
C GLY A 201 19.15 8.39 -9.98
N ASP A 202 20.22 9.17 -10.04
CA ASP A 202 21.23 9.35 -9.00
C ASP A 202 20.88 10.43 -7.96
N ARG A 203 19.74 11.11 -8.11
CA ARG A 203 19.30 12.19 -7.22
C ARG A 203 18.12 11.76 -6.37
N TYR A 204 18.01 12.36 -5.18
CA TYR A 204 16.84 12.24 -4.32
C TYR A 204 16.43 13.61 -3.76
N ALA A 205 15.17 13.72 -3.36
CA ALA A 205 14.63 14.89 -2.68
C ALA A 205 13.71 14.46 -1.53
N LEU A 206 13.81 15.16 -0.40
CA LEU A 206 12.84 15.05 0.68
C LEU A 206 11.54 15.74 0.24
N VAL A 207 10.50 14.95 -0.07
CA VAL A 207 9.21 15.45 -0.57
C VAL A 207 8.18 15.61 0.54
N ARG A 208 8.39 14.94 1.69
CA ARG A 208 7.68 15.21 2.95
C ARG A 208 8.67 15.14 4.11
N ALA A 209 8.89 16.25 4.79
CA ALA A 209 9.76 16.29 5.96
C ALA A 209 9.12 15.57 7.15
N ARG A 210 9.96 14.98 8.02
CA ARG A 210 9.52 14.48 9.32
C ARG A 210 9.22 15.70 10.21
N PRO A 211 8.02 15.81 10.80
CA PRO A 211 7.75 16.89 11.73
C PRO A 211 8.59 16.72 13.01
N SER A 212 8.93 17.84 13.64
CA SER A 212 9.51 17.88 14.98
C SER A 212 8.46 17.58 16.05
N TYR A 213 8.91 17.24 17.25
CA TYR A 213 7.99 17.07 18.38
C TYR A 213 7.30 18.39 18.75
N GLU A 214 8.00 19.51 18.63
CA GLU A 214 7.47 20.85 18.86
C GLU A 214 6.32 21.16 17.90
N GLU A 215 6.47 20.86 16.61
CA GLU A 215 5.41 21.03 15.61
C GLU A 215 4.20 20.14 15.88
N MET A 216 4.41 18.92 16.38
CA MET A 216 3.31 18.03 16.76
C MET A 216 2.54 18.56 17.98
N ILE A 217 3.25 18.96 19.03
CA ILE A 217 2.67 19.50 20.26
C ILE A 217 1.92 20.82 19.97
N ALA A 218 2.44 21.64 19.05
CA ALA A 218 1.82 22.91 18.67
C ALA A 218 0.47 22.78 17.93
N GLN A 219 0.07 21.56 17.55
CA GLN A 219 -1.28 21.31 17.00
C GLN A 219 -2.35 21.37 18.09
N ASP A 220 -1.97 21.10 19.33
CA ASP A 220 -2.84 21.21 20.49
C ASP A 220 -2.73 22.62 21.08
N ARG A 221 -3.86 23.15 21.57
CA ARG A 221 -3.90 24.45 22.25
C ARG A 221 -4.39 24.27 23.67
N LEU A 222 -3.54 24.63 24.63
CA LEU A 222 -3.97 24.72 26.01
C LEU A 222 -5.01 25.85 26.14
N PRO A 223 -6.16 25.59 26.76
CA PRO A 223 -7.12 26.64 27.05
C PRO A 223 -6.54 27.63 28.06
N ASP A 224 -6.93 28.89 27.95
CA ASP A 224 -6.42 30.01 28.75
C ASP A 224 -6.63 29.80 30.27
N TRP A 225 -7.70 29.12 30.67
CA TRP A 225 -8.00 28.79 32.07
C TRP A 225 -7.15 27.67 32.69
N GLN A 226 -6.23 27.03 31.94
CA GLN A 226 -5.26 26.06 32.49
C GLN A 226 -3.89 26.68 32.82
N ASN A 227 -3.65 27.94 32.45
CA ASN A 227 -2.43 28.67 32.79
C ASN A 227 -2.55 29.26 34.21
N GLY A 228 -2.48 28.41 35.23
CA GLY A 228 -2.41 28.77 36.64
C GLY A 228 -0.98 28.76 37.17
#